data_AF-A0A920G7X1-F1
#
_entry.id   AF-A0A920G7X1-F1
#
_cell.length_a   1.000
_cell.length_b   1.000
_cell.length_c   1.000
_cell.angle_alpha   90.00
_cell.angle_beta   90.00
_cell.angle_gamma   90.00
#
_symmetry.space_group_name_H-M   'P 1'
#
loop_
_entity.id
_entity.type
_entity.pdbx_description
1 polymer ?
#
loop_
_entity_poly.entity_id
_entity_poly.type
_entity_poly.pdbx_seq_one_letter_code
_entity_poly.pdbx_strand_id
1 'polypeptide(L)'
;MPINKNLWTSTYVMHTTGWALLTLATTTLLCDILKLHSWFKIGIIFGSNSIAIYALSQMMTYFAYGMPILNSTFNGMIYGGMIEIGVYPKLASLVWALTYTSVCYVVAYYLHKKKIFLKL
;
A
#
# COMPACT_ATOMS: atom_id res chain seq x y z
N MET A 1 -23.83 -26.02 -6.89
CA MET A 1 -24.35 -25.05 -5.90
C MET A 1 -23.80 -23.67 -6.26
N PRO A 2 -24.62 -22.61 -6.27
CA PRO A 2 -24.18 -21.28 -6.70
C PRO A 2 -23.19 -20.66 -5.71
N ILE A 3 -22.17 -19.98 -6.25
CA ILE A 3 -21.22 -19.17 -5.49
C ILE A 3 -21.90 -17.84 -5.21
N ASN A 4 -22.34 -17.62 -3.97
CA ASN A 4 -22.95 -16.36 -3.56
C ASN A 4 -22.17 -15.76 -2.38
N LYS A 5 -21.56 -14.60 -2.63
CA LYS A 5 -20.77 -13.85 -1.65
C LYS A 5 -21.62 -13.30 -0.50
N ASN A 6 -22.86 -12.86 -0.78
CA ASN A 6 -23.73 -12.27 0.24
C ASN A 6 -24.29 -13.31 1.22
N LEU A 7 -24.46 -14.56 0.78
CA LEU A 7 -25.01 -15.63 1.60
C LEU A 7 -23.93 -16.55 2.19
N TRP A 8 -22.63 -16.24 2.01
CA TRP A 8 -21.52 -17.05 2.54
C TRP A 8 -21.69 -18.56 2.28
N THR A 9 -22.08 -18.92 1.06
CA THR A 9 -22.39 -20.33 0.74
C THR A 9 -21.15 -21.20 0.91
N SER A 10 -21.32 -22.48 1.30
CA SER A 10 -20.19 -23.40 1.54
C SER A 10 -19.27 -23.53 0.32
N THR A 11 -19.80 -23.44 -0.91
CA THR A 11 -19.00 -23.41 -2.14
C THR A 11 -18.18 -22.12 -2.28
N TYR A 12 -18.72 -20.96 -1.87
CA TYR A 12 -17.96 -19.71 -1.83
C TYR A 12 -16.84 -19.77 -0.80
N VAL A 13 -17.13 -20.28 0.41
CA VAL A 13 -16.13 -20.45 1.48
C VAL A 13 -15.02 -21.41 1.03
N MET A 14 -15.36 -22.57 0.47
CA MET A 14 -14.36 -23.53 -0.04
C MET A 14 -13.50 -22.92 -1.16
N HIS A 15 -14.10 -22.10 -2.03
CA HIS A 15 -13.37 -21.43 -3.09
C HIS A 15 -12.39 -20.39 -2.52
N THR A 16 -12.83 -19.51 -1.62
CA THR A 16 -11.96 -18.48 -1.03
C THR A 16 -10.88 -19.07 -0.12
N THR A 17 -11.18 -20.12 0.64
CA THR A 17 -10.20 -20.82 1.48
C THR A 17 -9.18 -21.57 0.63
N GLY A 18 -9.58 -22.21 -0.48
CA GLY A 18 -8.67 -22.83 -1.43
C GLY A 18 -7.64 -21.84 -1.97
N TRP A 19 -8.12 -20.67 -2.43
CA TRP A 19 -7.22 -19.58 -2.86
C TRP A 19 -6.34 -19.06 -1.72
N ALA A 20 -6.87 -18.92 -0.50
CA ALA A 20 -6.09 -18.48 0.65
C ALA A 20 -4.98 -19.48 1.04
N LEU A 21 -5.25 -20.78 0.96
CA LEU A 21 -4.25 -21.82 1.23
C LEU A 21 -3.17 -21.87 0.14
N LEU A 22 -3.55 -21.69 -1.13
CA LEU A 22 -2.57 -21.61 -2.23
C LEU A 22 -1.68 -20.38 -2.11
N THR A 23 -2.22 -19.21 -1.75
CA THR A 23 -1.41 -18.00 -1.54
C THR A 23 -0.51 -18.15 -0.31
N LEU A 24 -0.98 -18.79 0.76
CA LEU A 24 -0.16 -19.13 1.91
C LEU A 24 0.99 -20.07 1.52
N ALA A 25 0.70 -21.16 0.83
CA ALA A 25 1.70 -22.15 0.43
C ALA A 25 2.76 -21.58 -0.52
N THR A 26 2.35 -20.71 -1.45
CA THR A 26 3.28 -20.06 -2.38
C THR A 26 4.16 -19.03 -1.67
N THR A 27 3.61 -18.24 -0.76
CA THR A 27 4.38 -17.26 0.03
C THR A 27 5.37 -17.92 0.99
N THR A 28 4.98 -19.01 1.67
CA THR A 28 5.92 -19.77 2.53
C THR A 28 7.03 -20.43 1.70
N LEU A 29 6.71 -20.98 0.54
CA LEU A 29 7.74 -21.56 -0.35
C LEU A 29 8.74 -20.51 -0.84
N LEU A 30 8.27 -19.33 -1.25
CA LEU A 30 9.13 -18.25 -1.74
C LEU A 30 9.98 -17.62 -0.62
N CYS A 31 9.40 -17.41 0.56
CA CYS A 31 10.06 -16.74 1.68
C CYS A 31 10.92 -17.68 2.54
N ASP A 32 10.38 -18.82 2.99
CA ASP A 32 11.09 -19.72 3.92
C ASP A 32 11.99 -20.72 3.20
N ILE A 33 11.50 -21.35 2.12
CA ILE A 33 12.24 -22.44 1.44
C ILE A 33 13.26 -21.85 0.47
N LEU A 34 12.82 -20.99 -0.45
CA LEU A 34 13.69 -20.40 -1.48
C LEU A 34 14.50 -19.20 -0.98
N LYS A 35 14.21 -18.71 0.23
CA LYS A 35 14.92 -17.60 0.89
C LYS A 35 15.18 -16.40 -0.04
N LEU A 36 14.20 -16.04 -0.86
CA LEU A 36 14.26 -14.90 -1.79
C LEU A 36 14.15 -13.54 -1.07
N HIS A 37 14.86 -13.39 0.07
CA HIS A 37 14.80 -12.23 0.95
C HIS A 37 15.06 -10.92 0.19
N SER A 38 15.87 -10.93 -0.87
CA SER A 38 16.19 -9.70 -1.61
C SER A 38 14.97 -9.06 -2.28
N TRP A 39 14.05 -9.86 -2.83
CA TRP A 39 12.84 -9.35 -3.49
C TRP A 39 11.76 -8.95 -2.47
N PHE A 40 11.66 -9.69 -1.36
CA PHE A 40 10.68 -9.41 -0.32
C PHE A 40 11.13 -8.32 0.67
N LYS A 41 12.36 -7.82 0.61
CA LYS A 41 12.86 -6.76 1.50
C LYS A 41 11.92 -5.56 1.57
N ILE A 42 11.41 -5.07 0.44
CA ILE A 42 10.48 -3.92 0.42
C ILE A 42 9.19 -4.26 1.17
N GLY A 43 8.62 -5.44 0.92
CA GLY A 43 7.43 -5.93 1.61
C GLY A 43 7.66 -6.19 3.11
N ILE A 44 8.84 -6.68 3.49
CA ILE A 44 9.23 -6.90 4.89
C ILE A 44 9.38 -5.56 5.63
N ILE A 45 9.98 -4.55 4.99
CA ILE A 45 10.10 -3.20 5.56
C ILE A 45 8.71 -2.62 5.83
N PHE A 46 7.79 -2.71 4.86
CA PHE A 46 6.40 -2.29 5.04
C PHE A 46 5.65 -3.13 6.09
N GLY A 47 5.82 -4.46 6.08
CA GLY A 47 5.09 -5.37 6.96
C GLY A 47 5.54 -5.29 8.42
N SER A 48 6.84 -5.08 8.66
CA SER A 48 7.42 -5.02 10.00
C SER A 48 6.86 -3.89 10.88
N ASN A 49 6.34 -2.82 10.26
CA ASN A 49 5.78 -1.64 10.91
C ASN A 49 4.44 -1.26 10.28
N SER A 50 3.62 -2.25 9.94
CA SER A 50 2.35 -2.07 9.22
C SER A 50 1.43 -1.06 9.90
N ILE A 51 1.34 -1.06 11.24
CA ILE A 51 0.45 -0.17 11.98
C ILE A 51 0.94 1.28 11.98
N ALA A 52 2.24 1.50 12.10
CA ALA A 52 2.84 2.83 12.07
C ALA A 52 2.67 3.46 10.68
N ILE A 53 2.85 2.66 9.63
CA ILE A 53 2.69 3.10 8.24
C ILE A 53 1.21 3.35 7.93
N TYR A 54 0.30 2.53 8.45
CA TYR A 54 -1.14 2.77 8.35
C TYR A 54 -1.51 4.11 8.99
N ALA A 55 -1.14 4.33 10.25
CA ALA A 55 -1.39 5.60 10.94
C ALA A 55 -0.76 6.79 10.20
N LEU A 56 0.49 6.67 9.74
CA LEU A 56 1.17 7.70 8.96
C LEU A 56 0.45 8.00 7.64
N SER A 57 -0.02 6.98 6.92
CA SER A 57 -0.75 7.18 5.67
C SER A 57 -2.08 7.88 5.88
N GLN A 58 -2.77 7.62 7.00
CA GLN A 58 -3.98 8.37 7.35
C GLN A 58 -3.67 9.83 7.68
N MET A 59 -2.61 10.09 8.45
CA MET A 59 -2.15 11.46 8.74
C MET A 59 -1.75 12.19 7.45
N MET A 60 -1.00 11.55 6.56
CA MET A 60 -0.55 12.13 5.30
C MET A 60 -1.73 12.40 4.36
N THR A 61 -2.75 11.54 4.35
CA THR A 61 -3.99 11.77 3.59
C THR A 61 -4.72 13.01 4.11
N TYR A 62 -4.79 13.17 5.44
CA TYR A 62 -5.38 14.36 6.05
C TYR A 62 -4.61 15.64 5.69
N PHE A 63 -3.28 15.61 5.65
CA PHE A 63 -2.49 16.75 5.19
C PHE A 63 -2.66 17.00 3.68
N ALA A 64 -2.68 15.95 2.86
CA ALA A 64 -2.76 16.07 1.41
C ALA A 64 -4.12 16.56 0.90
N TYR A 65 -5.22 16.16 1.54
CA TYR A 65 -6.59 16.49 1.13
C TYR A 65 -7.34 17.43 2.08
N GLY A 66 -6.97 17.44 3.36
CA GLY A 66 -7.68 18.18 4.41
C GLY A 66 -7.17 19.60 4.67
N MET A 67 -5.95 19.97 4.22
CA MET A 67 -5.47 21.35 4.28
C MET A 67 -5.64 22.04 2.91
N PRO A 68 -6.68 22.89 2.72
CA PRO A 68 -6.73 23.79 1.58
C PRO A 68 -5.67 24.88 1.77
N ILE A 69 -4.57 24.80 1.03
CA ILE A 69 -3.55 25.84 0.99
C ILE A 69 -3.84 26.66 -0.28
N LEU A 70 -4.36 27.88 -0.12
CA LEU A 70 -4.65 28.83 -1.22
C LEU A 70 -5.55 28.29 -2.35
N ASN A 71 -6.83 27.99 -2.05
CA ASN A 71 -7.89 27.70 -3.05
C ASN A 71 -7.65 26.50 -3.99
N SER A 72 -6.59 25.72 -3.78
CA SER A 72 -6.35 24.44 -4.44
C SER A 72 -5.78 23.47 -3.42
N THR A 73 -6.26 22.23 -3.43
CA THR A 73 -5.68 21.16 -2.62
C THR A 73 -4.19 21.03 -2.97
N PHE A 74 -3.31 20.68 -2.03
CA PHE A 74 -1.87 20.48 -2.33
C PHE A 74 -1.67 19.47 -3.50
N ASN A 75 -2.57 18.49 -3.58
CA ASN A 75 -2.73 17.62 -4.74
C ASN A 75 -3.06 18.41 -6.02
N GLY A 76 -4.08 19.27 -6.01
CA GLY A 76 -4.48 20.11 -7.15
C GLY A 76 -3.40 21.05 -7.68
N MET A 77 -2.48 21.55 -6.84
CA MET A 77 -1.36 22.38 -7.30
C MET A 77 -0.30 21.56 -8.05
N ILE A 78 0.03 20.36 -7.56
CA ILE A 78 1.01 19.46 -8.18
C ILE A 78 0.41 18.79 -9.42
N TYR A 79 -0.85 18.37 -9.33
CA TYR A 79 -1.61 17.76 -10.42
C TYR A 79 -1.93 18.79 -11.52
N GLY A 80 -2.30 20.02 -11.13
CA GLY A 80 -2.51 21.13 -12.05
C GLY A 80 -1.24 21.56 -12.76
N GLY A 81 -0.12 21.71 -12.04
CA GLY A 81 1.18 21.98 -12.64
C GLY A 81 1.67 20.86 -13.57
N MET A 82 1.37 19.60 -13.28
CA MET A 82 1.70 18.48 -14.17
C MET A 82 0.83 18.45 -15.44
N ILE A 83 -0.45 18.83 -15.34
CA ILE A 83 -1.34 18.95 -16.50
C ILE A 83 -0.92 20.12 -17.39
N GLU A 84 -0.49 21.26 -16.82
CA GLU A 84 0.00 22.42 -17.58
C GLU A 84 1.30 22.13 -18.36
N ILE A 85 2.13 21.21 -17.88
CA ILE A 85 3.35 20.73 -18.57
C ILE A 85 3.01 19.75 -19.74
N GLY A 86 1.73 19.41 -19.94
CA GLY A 86 1.29 18.55 -21.04
C GLY A 86 1.31 17.05 -20.73
N VAL A 87 1.41 16.68 -19.45
CA VAL A 87 1.36 15.27 -19.02
C VAL A 87 -0.09 14.79 -19.08
N TYR A 88 -0.34 13.67 -19.76
CA TYR A 88 -1.66 13.03 -19.80
C TYR A 88 -2.22 12.85 -18.37
N PRO A 89 -3.51 13.12 -18.12
CA PRO A 89 -4.11 13.06 -16.79
C PRO A 89 -4.01 11.68 -16.12
N LYS A 90 -3.85 10.61 -16.91
CA LYS A 90 -3.62 9.24 -16.41
C LYS A 90 -2.19 9.01 -15.93
N LEU A 91 -1.21 9.69 -16.49
CA LEU A 91 0.18 9.66 -16.02
C LEU A 91 0.37 10.53 -14.78
N ALA A 92 -0.30 11.68 -14.71
CA ALA A 92 -0.25 12.56 -13.54
C ALA A 92 -0.71 11.84 -12.25
N SER A 93 -1.79 11.06 -12.30
CA SER A 93 -2.25 10.24 -11.16
C SER A 93 -1.28 9.14 -10.79
N LEU A 94 -0.66 8.50 -11.78
CA LEU A 94 0.35 7.47 -11.53
C LEU A 94 1.56 8.06 -10.80
N VAL A 95 2.07 9.19 -11.27
CA VAL A 95 3.21 9.87 -10.63
C VAL A 95 2.85 10.30 -9.22
N TRP A 96 1.69 10.90 -9.01
CA TRP A 96 1.22 11.28 -7.68
C TRP A 96 1.14 10.08 -6.73
N ALA A 97 0.55 8.97 -7.17
CA ALA A 97 0.46 7.74 -6.37
C ALA A 97 1.85 7.19 -6.03
N LEU A 98 2.80 7.25 -6.97
CA LEU A 98 4.17 6.77 -6.76
C LEU A 98 4.93 7.67 -5.80
N THR A 99 4.82 9.00 -5.92
CA THR A 99 5.42 9.96 -4.99
C THR A 99 4.84 9.80 -3.58
N TYR A 100 3.52 9.64 -3.45
CA TYR A 100 2.89 9.40 -2.16
C TYR A 100 3.40 8.11 -1.50
N THR A 101 3.47 7.04 -2.29
CA THR A 101 3.96 5.73 -1.82
C THR A 101 5.44 5.78 -1.47
N SER A 102 6.26 6.51 -2.23
CA SER A 102 7.70 6.64 -1.97
C SER A 102 7.98 7.43 -0.70
N VAL A 103 7.23 8.51 -0.44
CA VAL A 103 7.33 9.25 0.83
C VAL A 103 6.98 8.35 2.02
N CYS A 104 5.88 7.59 1.93
CA CYS A 104 5.53 6.63 2.96
C CYS A 104 6.62 5.55 3.14
N TYR A 105 7.23 5.08 2.04
CA TYR A 105 8.32 4.11 2.08
C TYR A 105 9.58 4.65 2.75
N VAL A 106 9.95 5.91 2.49
CA VAL A 106 11.14 6.53 3.11
C VAL A 106 10.98 6.57 4.63
N VAL A 107 9.79 6.91 5.13
CA VAL A 107 9.53 6.91 6.58
C VAL A 107 9.53 5.49 7.14
N ALA A 108 8.91 4.53 6.44
CA ALA A 108 8.94 3.11 6.81
C ALA A 108 10.38 2.57 6.89
N TYR A 109 11.22 2.93 5.92
CA TYR A 109 12.62 2.55 5.87
C TYR A 109 13.42 3.18 7.01
N TYR A 110 13.17 4.45 7.34
CA TYR A 110 13.82 5.13 8.45
C TYR A 110 13.47 4.46 9.79
N LEU A 111 12.20 4.13 10.00
CA LEU A 111 11.73 3.44 11.19
C LEU A 111 12.34 2.02 11.31
N HIS A 112 12.40 1.29 10.19
CA HIS A 112 13.05 -0.01 10.11
C HIS A 112 14.56 0.07 10.42
N LYS A 113 15.26 1.10 9.93
CA LYS A 113 16.67 1.35 10.26
C LYS A 113 16.88 1.63 11.75
N LYS A 114 15.95 2.34 12.38
CA LYS A 114 16.00 2.67 13.81
C LYS A 114 15.61 1.49 14.72
N LYS A 115 15.17 0.35 14.16
CA LYS A 115 14.67 -0.83 14.91
C LYS A 115 13.56 -0.50 15.92
N ILE A 116 12.79 0.56 15.68
CA ILE A 116 11.65 0.92 16.52
C ILE A 116 10.46 0.15 15.94
N PHE A 117 10.14 -0.98 16.57
CA PHE A 117 8.97 -1.79 16.19
C PHE A 117 7.82 -1.44 17.12
N LEU A 118 6.87 -0.66 16.61
CA LEU A 118 5.62 -0.38 17.31
C LEU A 118 4.76 -1.64 17.26
N LYS A 119 4.82 -2.43 18.34
CA LYS A 119 3.92 -3.56 18.58
C LYS A 119 2.83 -3.11 19.55
N LEU A 120 1.59 -3.43 19.21
CA LEU A 120 0.44 -3.39 20.13
C LEU A 120 0.28 -4.78 20.75
#